data_AF-X1SD95-F1
#
_entry.id   AF-X1SD95-F1
#
_cell.length_a   1.000
_cell.length_b   1.000
_cell.length_c   1.000
_cell.angle_alpha   90.00
_cell.angle_beta   90.00
_cell.angle_gamma   90.00
#
_symmetry.space_group_name_H-M   'P 1'
#
loop_
_entity.id
_entity.type
_entity.pdbx_description
1 polymer ?
#
loop_
_entity_poly.entity_id
_entity_poly.type
_entity_poly.pdbx_seq_one_letter_code
_entity_poly.pdbx_strand_id
1 'polypeptide(L)'
;GHVYCGYCGSPLIGSCLNRKVLYYHCRGTYPTSARKAICKARYIRAEMLEALVWDKVKAILLSPDVVMAELKRQSDDGVGGAQLDKESKVIKRRLKDTEWSVEDMKRLKLVKK
;
A
#
# COMPACT_ATOMS: atom_id res chain seq x y z
N GLY A 1 -9.12 10.66 7.40
CA GLY A 1 -8.22 10.95 6.26
C GLY A 1 -6.80 10.63 6.66
N HIS A 2 -5.92 10.28 5.73
CA HIS A 2 -4.56 9.80 6.03
C HIS A 2 -3.46 10.85 5.87
N VAL A 3 -3.82 12.06 5.44
CA VAL A 3 -2.87 13.14 5.16
C VAL A 3 -3.11 14.33 6.10
N TYR A 4 -2.05 14.77 6.77
CA TYR A 4 -2.08 15.83 7.78
C TYR A 4 -1.06 16.92 7.47
N CYS A 5 -1.36 18.14 7.89
CA CYS A 5 -0.54 19.31 7.64
C CYS A 5 0.71 19.27 8.53
N GLY A 6 1.89 19.27 7.93
CA GLY A 6 3.16 19.32 8.68
C GLY A 6 3.37 20.62 9.48
N TYR A 7 2.63 21.69 9.18
CA TYR A 7 2.76 22.97 9.90
C TYR A 7 1.88 23.06 11.16
N CYS A 8 0.65 22.53 11.12
CA CYS A 8 -0.33 22.74 12.19
C CYS A 8 -1.10 21.48 12.60
N GLY A 9 -0.73 20.32 12.05
CA GLY A 9 -1.36 19.02 12.37
C GLY A 9 -2.80 18.85 11.88
N SER A 10 -3.42 19.87 11.29
CA SER A 10 -4.80 19.76 10.79
C SER A 10 -4.89 18.85 9.56
N PRO A 11 -6.02 18.16 9.34
CA PRO A 11 -6.19 17.29 8.18
C PRO A 11 -6.16 18.09 6.87
N LEU A 12 -5.62 17.47 5.81
CA LEU A 12 -5.76 17.98 4.45
C LEU A 12 -7.09 17.54 3.85
N ILE A 13 -7.68 18.40 3.03
CA ILE A 13 -8.93 18.17 2.31
C ILE A 13 -8.75 18.42 0.82
N GLY A 14 -9.42 17.61 0.00
CA GLY A 14 -9.42 17.74 -1.45
C GLY A 14 -10.31 18.90 -1.92
N SER A 15 -9.93 19.56 -3.00
CA SER A 15 -10.72 20.59 -3.67
C SER A 15 -10.45 20.61 -5.16
N CYS A 16 -11.50 20.87 -5.93
CA CYS A 16 -11.42 20.97 -7.37
C CYS A 16 -11.53 22.43 -7.79
N LEU A 17 -10.46 22.98 -8.34
CA LEU A 17 -10.46 24.33 -8.91
C LEU A 17 -10.87 24.26 -10.38
N ASN A 18 -11.85 25.09 -10.76
CA ASN A 18 -12.34 25.23 -12.13
C ASN A 18 -12.74 23.90 -12.80
N ARG A 19 -13.18 22.91 -12.00
CA ARG A 19 -13.54 21.54 -12.44
C ARG A 19 -12.45 20.76 -13.20
N LYS A 20 -11.21 21.25 -13.20
CA LYS A 20 -10.12 20.68 -14.01
C LYS A 20 -8.89 20.30 -13.20
N VAL A 21 -8.63 21.00 -12.10
CA VAL A 21 -7.40 20.80 -11.33
C VAL A 21 -7.72 20.46 -9.88
N LEU A 22 -7.30 19.28 -9.47
CA LEU A 22 -7.45 18.78 -8.11
C LEU A 22 -6.27 19.23 -7.24
N TYR A 23 -6.59 19.69 -6.03
CA TYR A 23 -5.63 20.10 -5.03
C TYR A 23 -6.00 19.52 -3.67
N TYR A 24 -4.98 19.30 -2.85
CA TYR A 24 -5.13 19.17 -1.41
C TYR A 24 -4.72 20.47 -0.72
N HIS A 25 -5.43 20.83 0.33
CA HIS A 25 -5.08 21.98 1.16
C HIS A 25 -5.43 21.72 2.63
N CYS A 26 -4.73 22.40 3.53
CA CYS A 26 -4.93 22.24 4.97
C CYS A 26 -6.28 22.86 5.39
N ARG A 27 -7.13 22.09 6.09
CA ARG A 27 -8.40 22.61 6.62
C ARG A 27 -8.21 23.79 7.59
N GLY A 28 -7.03 23.91 8.20
CA GLY A 28 -6.66 25.01 9.08
C GLY A 28 -6.52 26.37 8.40
N THR A 29 -6.37 26.43 7.06
CA THR A 29 -6.20 27.70 6.32
C THR A 29 -7.50 28.47 6.16
N TYR A 30 -8.63 27.79 6.30
CA TYR A 30 -9.95 28.42 6.25
C TYR A 30 -10.46 28.74 7.67
N PRO A 31 -11.04 29.93 7.87
CA PRO A 31 -11.83 30.20 9.06
C PRO A 31 -13.15 29.41 9.02
N THR A 32 -13.72 29.19 10.19
CA THR A 32 -15.11 28.72 10.35
C THR A 32 -15.89 29.76 11.15
N SER A 33 -17.20 29.59 11.28
CA SER A 33 -18.03 30.45 12.16
C SER A 33 -17.50 30.52 13.61
N ALA A 34 -16.88 29.45 14.09
CA ALA A 34 -16.37 29.34 15.45
C ALA A 34 -14.87 29.64 15.62
N ARG A 35 -14.08 29.73 14.53
CA ARG A 35 -12.64 29.96 14.63
C ARG A 35 -12.05 30.73 13.45
N LYS A 36 -11.02 31.53 13.73
CA LYS A 36 -10.16 32.13 12.69
C LYS A 36 -9.31 31.05 12.00
N ALA A 37 -8.75 31.40 10.85
CA ALA A 37 -7.73 30.58 10.19
C ALA A 37 -6.50 30.46 11.11
N ILE A 38 -5.97 29.24 11.25
CA ILE A 38 -4.84 28.91 12.13
C ILE A 38 -3.59 28.51 11.36
N CYS A 39 -3.68 28.44 10.03
CA CYS A 39 -2.60 27.97 9.16
C CYS A 39 -2.50 28.83 7.91
N LYS A 40 -1.29 28.93 7.34
CA LYS A 40 -1.01 29.61 6.07
C LYS A 40 -0.36 28.67 5.04
N ALA A 41 -0.56 27.36 5.19
CA ALA A 41 -0.03 26.36 4.27
C ALA A 41 -0.58 26.57 2.84
N ARG A 42 0.26 26.28 1.85
CA ARG A 42 -0.11 26.40 0.43
C ARG A 42 -0.88 25.17 -0.04
N TYR A 43 -1.54 25.33 -1.18
CA TYR A 43 -2.20 24.25 -1.90
C TYR A 43 -1.15 23.33 -2.51
N ILE A 44 -1.44 22.03 -2.50
CA ILE A 44 -0.60 21.00 -3.08
C ILE A 44 -1.37 20.40 -4.25
N ARG A 45 -0.76 20.34 -5.43
CA ARG A 45 -1.35 19.67 -6.60
C ARG A 45 -1.60 18.21 -6.26
N ALA A 46 -2.82 17.73 -6.47
CA ALA A 46 -3.19 16.36 -6.12
C ALA A 46 -2.33 15.34 -6.87
N GLU A 47 -2.15 15.53 -8.18
CA GLU A 47 -1.30 14.69 -9.04
C GLU A 47 0.12 14.50 -8.47
N MET A 48 0.77 15.57 -8.02
CA MET A 48 2.11 15.49 -7.43
C MET A 48 2.09 14.71 -6.12
N LEU A 49 1.17 15.03 -5.22
CA LEU A 49 1.09 14.40 -3.90
C LEU A 49 0.76 12.91 -4.02
N GLU A 50 -0.22 12.58 -4.85
CA GLU A 50 -0.68 11.21 -5.06
C GLU A 50 0.38 10.37 -5.75
N ALA A 51 1.10 10.91 -6.75
CA ALA A 51 2.21 10.20 -7.38
C ALA A 51 3.27 9.80 -6.35
N LEU A 52 3.68 10.72 -5.48
CA LEU A 52 4.66 10.45 -4.42
C LEU A 52 4.16 9.40 -3.42
N VAL A 53 2.89 9.48 -3.02
CA VAL A 53 2.27 8.49 -2.14
C VAL A 53 2.25 7.11 -2.81
N TRP A 54 1.80 7.02 -4.06
CA TRP A 54 1.73 5.77 -4.79
C TRP A 54 3.11 5.17 -5.06
N ASP A 55 4.13 5.98 -5.31
CA ASP A 55 5.50 5.52 -5.43
C ASP A 55 6.01 4.87 -4.14
N LYS A 56 5.70 5.47 -2.98
CA LYS A 56 6.04 4.89 -1.68
C LYS A 56 5.24 3.62 -1.38
N VAL A 57 3.94 3.62 -1.67
CA VAL A 57 3.11 2.41 -1.51
C VAL A 57 3.65 1.27 -2.36
N LYS A 58 3.99 1.51 -3.63
CA LYS A 58 4.62 0.50 -4.50
C LYS A 58 5.94 0.01 -3.92
N ALA A 59 6.83 0.91 -3.48
CA ALA A 59 8.11 0.51 -2.90
C ALA A 59 7.95 -0.39 -1.67
N ILE A 60 6.97 -0.10 -0.81
CA ILE A 60 6.63 -0.93 0.36
C ILE A 60 6.10 -2.29 -0.06
N LEU A 61 5.14 -2.33 -0.99
CA LEU A 61 4.54 -3.59 -1.46
C LEU A 61 5.53 -4.48 -2.22
N LEU A 62 6.54 -3.90 -2.84
CA LEU A 62 7.63 -4.63 -3.51
C LEU A 62 8.71 -5.11 -2.54
N SER A 63 8.64 -4.74 -1.26
CA SER A 63 9.60 -5.17 -0.23
C SER A 63 9.05 -6.37 0.53
N PRO A 64 9.49 -7.61 0.24
CA PRO A 64 8.87 -8.82 0.80
C PRO A 64 8.93 -8.86 2.32
N ASP A 65 10.02 -8.37 2.92
CA ASP A 65 10.21 -8.36 4.37
C ASP A 65 9.15 -7.52 5.09
N VAL A 66 8.78 -6.36 4.52
CA VAL A 66 7.78 -5.47 5.08
C VAL A 66 6.40 -6.10 5.00
N VAL A 67 6.08 -6.71 3.85
CA VAL A 67 4.81 -7.41 3.64
C VAL A 67 4.69 -8.61 4.58
N MET A 68 5.75 -9.41 4.73
CA MET A 68 5.76 -10.58 5.61
C MET A 68 5.64 -10.19 7.09
N ALA A 69 6.32 -9.13 7.51
CA ALA A 69 6.20 -8.61 8.88
C ALA A 69 4.78 -8.12 9.20
N GLU A 70 4.15 -7.40 8.26
CA GLU A 70 2.76 -6.97 8.38
C GLU A 70 1.80 -8.16 8.44
N LEU A 71 1.99 -9.16 7.57
CA LEU A 71 1.20 -10.39 7.56
C LEU A 71 1.27 -11.12 8.89
N LYS A 72 2.47 -11.25 9.47
CA LYS A 72 2.66 -11.87 10.78
C LYS A 72 1.94 -11.10 11.88
N ARG A 73 2.00 -9.77 11.84
CA ARG A 73 1.30 -8.94 12.84
C ARG A 73 -0.22 -9.14 12.74
N GLN A 74 -0.78 -9.19 11.53
CA GLN A 74 -2.22 -9.44 11.33
C GLN A 74 -2.66 -10.86 11.70
N SER A 75 -1.77 -11.86 11.59
CA SER A 75 -2.05 -13.20 12.09
C SER A 75 -2.07 -13.25 13.62
N ASP A 76 -1.18 -12.51 14.28
CA ASP A 76 -1.11 -12.41 15.73
C ASP A 76 -2.32 -11.63 16.30
N ASP A 77 -2.85 -10.66 15.54
CA ASP A 77 -4.06 -9.89 15.86
C ASP A 77 -5.37 -10.68 15.59
N GLY A 78 -5.29 -11.95 15.15
CA GLY A 78 -6.40 -12.91 15.11
C GLY A 78 -7.40 -12.79 13.94
N VAL A 79 -7.25 -11.81 13.06
CA VAL A 79 -8.23 -11.54 11.97
C VAL A 79 -7.87 -12.29 10.67
N GLY A 80 -6.59 -12.63 10.43
CA GLY A 80 -6.14 -13.20 9.14
C GLY A 80 -5.38 -14.52 9.18
N GLY A 81 -4.89 -14.98 10.35
CA GLY A 81 -3.91 -16.08 10.44
C GLY A 81 -4.39 -17.41 9.87
N ALA A 82 -5.66 -17.78 10.12
CA ALA A 82 -6.19 -19.09 9.71
C ALA A 82 -6.40 -19.22 8.18
N GLN A 83 -6.64 -18.11 7.48
CA GLN A 83 -6.79 -18.12 6.01
C GLN A 83 -5.42 -18.14 5.32
N LEU A 84 -4.46 -17.38 5.85
CA LEU A 84 -3.09 -17.30 5.31
C LEU A 84 -2.34 -18.63 5.43
N ASP A 85 -2.51 -19.36 6.53
CA ASP A 85 -1.93 -20.69 6.69
C ASP A 85 -2.46 -21.70 5.67
N LYS A 86 -3.73 -21.59 5.29
CA LYS A 86 -4.32 -22.43 4.25
C LYS A 86 -3.74 -22.08 2.88
N GLU A 87 -3.66 -20.80 2.53
CA GLU A 87 -3.13 -20.35 1.25
C GLU A 87 -1.63 -20.68 1.11
N SER A 88 -0.82 -20.49 2.16
CA SER A 88 0.60 -20.85 2.18
C SER A 88 0.81 -22.36 1.98
N LYS A 89 -0.03 -23.21 2.61
CA LYS A 89 0.02 -24.66 2.40
C LYS A 89 -0.30 -25.05 0.96
N VAL A 90 -1.29 -24.40 0.34
CA VAL A 90 -1.65 -24.66 -1.06
C VAL A 90 -0.52 -24.28 -2.01
N ILE A 91 0.07 -23.09 -1.81
CA ILE A 91 1.18 -22.60 -2.65
C ILE A 91 2.40 -23.53 -2.51
N LYS A 92 2.76 -23.94 -1.29
CA LYS A 92 3.88 -24.89 -1.07
C LYS A 92 3.67 -26.23 -1.77
N ARG A 93 2.43 -26.73 -1.79
CA ARG A 93 2.09 -27.98 -2.46
C ARG A 93 2.31 -27.86 -3.97
N ARG A 94 1.78 -26.79 -4.57
CA ARG A 94 1.94 -26.49 -6.01
C ARG A 94 3.40 -26.28 -6.41
N LEU A 95 4.18 -25.64 -5.55
CA LEU A 95 5.62 -25.47 -5.77
C LEU A 95 6.30 -26.84 -5.84
N LYS A 96 6.02 -27.72 -4.87
CA LYS A 96 6.57 -29.07 -4.83
C LYS A 96 6.14 -29.93 -6.02
N ASP A 97 4.88 -29.81 -6.45
CA ASP A 97 4.37 -30.53 -7.61
C ASP A 97 5.06 -30.08 -8.91
N THR A 98 5.32 -28.76 -9.01
CA THR A 98 6.06 -28.18 -10.14
C THR A 98 7.53 -28.62 -10.11
N GLU A 99 8.15 -28.63 -8.94
CA GLU A 99 9.52 -29.11 -8.73
C GLU A 99 9.66 -30.58 -9.15
N TRP A 100 8.70 -31.43 -8.75
CA TRP A 100 8.64 -32.84 -9.13
C TRP A 100 8.46 -33.03 -10.64
N SER A 101 7.61 -32.22 -11.28
CA SER A 101 7.40 -32.26 -12.74
C SER A 101 8.66 -31.84 -13.52
N VAL A 102 9.43 -30.90 -12.99
CA VAL A 102 10.71 -30.48 -13.58
C VAL A 102 11.78 -31.56 -13.41
N GLU A 103 11.84 -32.22 -12.25
CA GLU A 103 12.74 -33.35 -11.97
C GLU A 103 12.47 -34.52 -12.94
N ASP A 104 11.19 -34.88 -13.11
CA ASP A 104 10.76 -35.97 -13.98
C ASP A 104 11.07 -35.70 -15.47
N MET A 105 10.81 -34.48 -15.94
CA MET A 105 11.22 -34.05 -17.29
C MET A 105 12.73 -34.15 -17.53
N LYS A 106 13.56 -33.81 -16.52
CA LYS A 106 15.02 -33.96 -16.63
C LYS A 106 15.40 -35.44 -16.74
N ARG A 107 14.76 -36.30 -15.95
CA ARG A 107 14.98 -37.76 -15.95
C ARG A 107 14.62 -38.41 -17.28
N LEU A 108 13.48 -38.05 -17.87
CA LEU A 108 13.05 -38.56 -19.18
C LEU A 108 13.97 -38.14 -20.33
N LYS A 109 14.61 -36.97 -20.24
CA LYS A 109 15.62 -36.52 -21.22
C LYS A 109 16.97 -37.23 -21.07
N LEU A 110 17.28 -37.77 -19.89
CA LEU A 110 18.51 -38.55 -19.63
C LEU A 110 18.40 -40.01 -20.10
N VAL A 111 17.19 -40.58 -20.16
CA VAL A 111 16.93 -41.97 -20.61
C VAL A 111 16.80 -42.09 -22.14
N LYS A 112 16.61 -40.97 -22.85
CA LYS A 112 16.47 -40.91 -24.32
C LYS A 112 17.78 -40.57 -25.07
N LYS A 113 18.92 -40.66 -24.39
CA LYS A 113 20.27 -40.55 -24.96
C LYS A 113 20.96 -41.90 -24.90
#